data_AF-A0A0W0ZT83-F1
#
_entry.id   AF-A0A0W0ZT83-F1
#
_cell.length_a   1.000
_cell.length_b   1.000
_cell.length_c   1.000
_cell.angle_alpha   90.00
_cell.angle_beta   90.00
_cell.angle_gamma   90.00
#
_symmetry.space_group_name_H-M   'P 1'
#
loop_
_entity.id
_entity.type
_entity.pdbx_description
1 polymer ?
#
loop_
_entity_poly.entity_id
_entity_poly.type
_entity_poly.pdbx_seq_one_letter_code
_entity_poly.pdbx_strand_id
1 'polypeptide(L)'
;MTFTRRELIALENPYEQLSDGDALAKNAKMLNTLIDKEQVALATKIIAACPEAKFKQYAYHISALGNLTKNEDSFHSVLSEAYQVRQCINSLLDSRNKAPHALFLQEFNPAPFHRFSSLAKHVLESNEPAIAERLALCAPEQDRSQLAHNISTTFPRHILAEKIQIAFMLRRNIEKLLLGDNPEKFFTSRDYSKDTCRMFINMFRALLKGHEETIGEKLGSIESESARASVKRRLELLHTEVFDETNPFKLIADSLSAKESSEQKKTGFQTTNPHGYFNSRSPTPPLSISLINDADEKELTQCNKEEEYEESTLSGSFTSTSL
;
A
#
# COMPACT_ATOMS: atom_id res chain seq x y z
N MET A 1 -11.12 -3.32 43.28
CA MET A 1 -12.55 -3.50 43.00
C MET A 1 -12.75 -4.88 42.41
N THR A 2 -13.77 -5.61 42.82
CA THR A 2 -14.13 -6.93 42.28
C THR A 2 -15.42 -6.78 41.47
N PHE A 3 -15.38 -7.18 40.21
CA PHE A 3 -16.51 -7.07 39.30
C PHE A 3 -17.36 -8.33 39.33
N THR A 4 -18.66 -8.17 39.12
CA THR A 4 -19.59 -9.24 38.76
C THR A 4 -19.48 -9.58 37.27
N ARG A 5 -20.01 -10.73 36.86
CA ARG A 5 -20.07 -11.11 35.42
C ARG A 5 -20.75 -10.06 34.55
N ARG A 6 -21.88 -9.48 35.02
CA ARG A 6 -22.62 -8.46 34.25
C ARG A 6 -21.80 -7.19 34.07
N GLU A 7 -21.10 -6.75 35.12
CA GLU A 7 -20.24 -5.57 35.05
C GLU A 7 -19.08 -5.78 34.09
N LEU A 8 -18.39 -6.94 34.15
CA LEU A 8 -17.28 -7.26 33.24
C LEU A 8 -17.67 -7.18 31.76
N ILE A 9 -18.85 -7.70 31.40
CA ILE A 9 -19.34 -7.70 30.02
C ILE A 9 -19.74 -6.28 29.58
N ALA A 10 -20.30 -5.50 30.51
CA ALA A 10 -20.75 -4.13 30.27
C ALA A 10 -19.62 -3.09 30.25
N LEU A 11 -18.37 -3.46 30.56
CA LEU A 11 -17.24 -2.54 30.47
C LEU A 11 -17.08 -2.00 29.05
N GLU A 12 -17.16 -0.68 28.95
CA GLU A 12 -16.91 0.06 27.71
C GLU A 12 -15.42 0.04 27.38
N ASN A 13 -14.57 0.40 28.35
CA ASN A 13 -13.12 0.29 28.26
C ASN A 13 -12.54 -0.63 29.34
N PRO A 14 -12.54 -1.97 29.12
CA PRO A 14 -12.04 -2.91 30.12
C PRO A 14 -10.54 -2.80 30.34
N TYR A 15 -9.76 -2.22 29.41
CA TYR A 15 -8.32 -2.04 29.61
C TYR A 15 -8.03 -1.13 30.79
N GLU A 16 -8.73 0.00 30.96
CA GLU A 16 -8.46 0.93 32.07
C GLU A 16 -8.59 0.26 33.44
N GLN A 17 -9.61 -0.60 33.59
CA GLN A 17 -9.96 -1.23 34.85
C GLN A 17 -9.23 -2.56 35.09
N LEU A 18 -8.70 -3.18 34.04
CA LEU A 18 -7.95 -4.45 34.07
C LEU A 18 -6.53 -4.25 33.48
N SER A 19 -5.95 -3.06 33.68
CA SER A 19 -4.71 -2.62 33.03
C SER A 19 -3.44 -3.22 33.62
N ASP A 20 -3.53 -3.86 34.79
CA ASP A 20 -2.39 -4.42 35.51
C ASP A 20 -2.66 -5.85 36.02
N GLY A 21 -1.57 -6.52 36.43
CA GLY A 21 -1.62 -7.89 36.92
C GLY A 21 -2.44 -8.05 38.20
N ASP A 22 -2.47 -7.03 39.07
CA ASP A 22 -3.21 -7.08 40.33
C ASP A 22 -4.72 -7.04 40.10
N ALA A 23 -5.18 -6.18 39.19
CA ALA A 23 -6.59 -6.05 38.80
C ALA A 23 -7.10 -7.33 38.14
N LEU A 24 -6.29 -7.92 37.26
CA LEU A 24 -6.59 -9.21 36.64
C LEU A 24 -6.62 -10.34 37.68
N ALA A 25 -5.68 -10.39 38.62
CA ALA A 25 -5.63 -11.41 39.67
C ALA A 25 -6.83 -11.30 40.61
N LYS A 26 -7.20 -10.09 41.04
CA LYS A 26 -8.36 -9.81 41.90
C LYS A 26 -9.68 -10.27 41.26
N ASN A 27 -9.77 -10.24 39.93
CA ASN A 27 -10.96 -10.61 39.18
C ASN A 27 -10.89 -12.01 38.53
N ALA A 28 -9.78 -12.74 38.70
CA ALA A 28 -9.51 -14.00 38.00
C ALA A 28 -10.63 -15.03 38.15
N LYS A 29 -11.20 -15.17 39.36
CA LYS A 29 -12.31 -16.10 39.61
C LYS A 29 -13.52 -15.77 38.74
N MET A 30 -13.90 -14.50 38.63
CA MET A 30 -15.05 -14.08 37.83
C MET A 30 -14.74 -14.13 36.33
N LEU A 31 -13.53 -13.74 35.93
CA LEU A 31 -13.06 -13.84 34.55
C LEU A 31 -13.11 -15.29 34.03
N ASN A 32 -12.72 -16.26 34.86
CA ASN A 32 -12.78 -17.69 34.52
C ASN A 32 -14.19 -18.28 34.53
N THR A 33 -15.21 -17.57 35.05
CA THR A 33 -16.63 -18.02 34.97
C THR A 33 -17.33 -17.57 33.70
N LEU A 34 -16.69 -16.69 32.92
CA LEU A 34 -17.21 -16.26 31.62
C LEU A 34 -17.18 -17.43 30.64
N ILE A 35 -18.20 -17.52 29.79
CA ILE A 35 -18.19 -18.49 28.68
C ILE A 35 -17.15 -18.07 27.63
N ASP A 36 -16.68 -19.01 26.80
CA ASP A 36 -15.63 -18.77 25.80
C ASP A 36 -15.87 -17.50 24.95
N LYS A 37 -17.08 -17.34 24.41
CA LYS A 37 -17.44 -16.16 23.60
C LYS A 37 -17.30 -14.83 24.38
N GLU A 38 -17.62 -14.82 25.67
CA GLU A 38 -17.47 -13.64 26.53
C GLU A 38 -16.01 -13.37 26.87
N GLN A 39 -15.22 -14.42 27.11
CA GLN A 39 -13.78 -14.30 27.32
C GLN A 39 -13.09 -13.71 26.09
N VAL A 40 -13.39 -14.23 24.90
CA VAL A 40 -12.85 -13.73 23.63
C VAL A 40 -13.23 -12.27 23.39
N ALA A 41 -14.49 -11.91 23.62
CA ALA A 41 -14.97 -10.53 23.46
C ALA A 41 -14.28 -9.57 24.43
N LEU A 42 -14.13 -9.96 25.70
CA LEU A 42 -13.47 -9.14 26.71
C LEU A 42 -11.97 -8.99 26.44
N ALA A 43 -11.28 -10.09 26.13
CA ALA A 43 -9.86 -10.08 25.76
C ALA A 43 -9.61 -9.22 24.52
N THR A 44 -10.48 -9.32 23.50
CA THR A 44 -10.44 -8.46 22.31
C THR A 44 -10.51 -6.99 22.68
N LYS A 45 -11.48 -6.59 23.51
CA LYS A 45 -11.62 -5.19 23.95
C LYS A 45 -10.39 -4.71 24.73
N ILE A 46 -9.88 -5.52 25.67
CA ILE A 46 -8.69 -5.16 26.47
C ILE A 46 -7.48 -4.95 25.58
N ILE A 47 -7.21 -5.91 24.68
CA ILE A 47 -6.03 -5.85 23.81
C ILE A 47 -6.17 -4.78 22.75
N ALA A 48 -7.36 -4.52 22.19
CA ALA A 48 -7.59 -3.42 21.25
C ALA A 48 -7.38 -2.05 21.92
N ALA A 49 -7.92 -1.86 23.13
CA ALA A 49 -7.83 -0.59 23.86
C ALA A 49 -6.44 -0.33 24.49
N CYS A 50 -5.55 -1.32 24.50
CA CYS A 50 -4.20 -1.16 25.05
C CYS A 50 -3.37 -0.17 24.21
N PRO A 51 -2.86 0.94 24.78
CA PRO A 51 -2.04 1.90 24.05
C PRO A 51 -0.73 1.28 23.58
N GLU A 52 -0.26 1.64 22.38
CA GLU A 52 0.96 1.07 21.78
C GLU A 52 2.20 1.24 22.68
N ALA A 53 2.31 2.40 23.36
CA ALA A 53 3.40 2.68 24.30
C ALA A 53 3.45 1.72 25.50
N LYS A 54 2.31 1.14 25.89
CA LYS A 54 2.18 0.22 27.04
C LYS A 54 2.04 -1.24 26.62
N PHE A 55 1.82 -1.52 25.34
CA PHE A 55 1.53 -2.87 24.84
C PHE A 55 2.60 -3.89 25.24
N LYS A 56 3.89 -3.56 25.04
CA LYS A 56 5.00 -4.44 25.45
C LYS A 56 5.07 -4.67 26.97
N GLN A 57 4.77 -3.64 27.77
CA GLN A 57 4.77 -3.76 29.23
C GLN A 57 3.62 -4.64 29.71
N TYR A 58 2.48 -4.59 29.01
CA TYR A 58 1.31 -5.39 29.31
C TYR A 58 1.57 -6.90 29.22
N ALA A 59 2.52 -7.33 28.38
CA ALA A 59 2.97 -8.72 28.33
C ALA A 59 3.43 -9.25 29.70
N TYR A 60 4.13 -8.42 30.49
CA TYR A 60 4.61 -8.82 31.82
C TYR A 60 3.44 -9.04 32.78
N HIS A 61 2.38 -8.25 32.67
CA HIS A 61 1.17 -8.42 33.48
C HIS A 61 0.45 -9.72 33.13
N ILE A 62 0.35 -10.04 31.82
CA ILE A 62 -0.19 -11.32 31.35
C ILE A 62 0.67 -12.47 31.91
N SER A 63 1.99 -12.47 31.68
CA SER A 63 2.88 -13.54 32.12
C SER A 63 2.88 -13.76 33.64
N ALA A 64 2.78 -12.69 34.43
CA ALA A 64 2.71 -12.79 35.89
C ALA A 64 1.47 -13.59 36.36
N LEU A 65 0.35 -13.47 35.65
CA LEU A 65 -0.87 -14.23 35.94
C LEU A 65 -0.75 -15.71 35.53
N GLY A 66 -0.11 -15.97 34.39
CA GLY A 66 0.12 -17.34 33.92
C GLY A 66 0.88 -18.21 34.91
N ASN A 67 1.81 -17.62 35.66
CA ASN A 67 2.55 -18.32 36.72
C ASN A 67 1.66 -18.69 37.92
N LEU A 68 0.52 -18.01 38.11
CA LEU A 68 -0.42 -18.22 39.21
C LEU A 68 -1.55 -19.20 38.84
N THR A 69 -1.88 -19.33 37.55
CA THR A 69 -2.96 -20.18 37.06
C THR A 69 -2.48 -21.13 35.96
N LYS A 70 -2.20 -22.39 36.32
CA LYS A 70 -1.77 -23.45 35.37
C LYS A 70 -2.92 -24.08 34.54
N ASN A 71 -4.06 -23.40 34.41
CA ASN A 71 -5.21 -23.95 33.70
C ASN A 71 -5.29 -23.39 32.27
N GLU A 72 -5.24 -24.29 31.28
CA GLU A 72 -5.27 -23.94 29.85
C GLU A 72 -6.61 -23.30 29.43
N ASP A 73 -7.70 -23.59 30.15
CA ASP A 73 -9.04 -23.03 29.91
C ASP A 73 -9.32 -21.72 30.67
N SER A 74 -8.27 -21.07 31.19
CA SER A 74 -8.41 -19.81 31.93
C SER A 74 -8.52 -18.61 31.00
N PHE A 75 -9.17 -17.54 31.47
CA PHE A 75 -9.20 -16.24 30.80
C PHE A 75 -7.79 -15.72 30.51
N HIS A 76 -6.81 -16.04 31.35
CA HIS A 76 -5.40 -15.71 31.09
C HIS A 76 -4.90 -16.31 29.78
N SER A 77 -5.22 -17.58 29.50
CA SER A 77 -4.86 -18.26 28.25
C SER A 77 -5.45 -17.53 27.05
N VAL A 78 -6.73 -17.18 27.11
CA VAL A 78 -7.45 -16.42 26.08
C VAL A 78 -6.85 -15.02 25.90
N LEU A 79 -6.52 -14.32 26.98
CA LEU A 79 -5.90 -13.00 26.95
C LEU A 79 -4.48 -13.05 26.34
N SER A 80 -3.71 -14.08 26.68
CA SER A 80 -2.38 -14.32 26.11
C SER A 80 -2.44 -14.60 24.61
N GLU A 81 -3.40 -15.40 24.15
CA GLU A 81 -3.60 -15.66 22.72
C GLU A 81 -4.02 -14.38 21.97
N ALA A 82 -4.95 -13.59 22.53
CA ALA A 82 -5.33 -12.29 21.96
C ALA A 82 -4.13 -11.34 21.85
N TYR A 83 -3.28 -11.28 22.89
CA TYR A 83 -2.05 -10.50 22.88
C TYR A 83 -1.11 -10.96 21.76
N GLN A 84 -0.92 -12.28 21.60
CA GLN A 84 -0.09 -12.85 20.54
C GLN A 84 -0.61 -12.48 19.15
N VAL A 85 -1.93 -12.48 18.91
CA VAL A 85 -2.51 -12.07 17.61
C VAL A 85 -2.10 -10.63 17.26
N ARG A 86 -2.29 -9.67 18.18
CA ARG A 86 -1.87 -8.27 17.94
C ARG A 86 -0.35 -8.16 17.80
N GLN A 87 0.42 -8.86 18.62
CA GLN A 87 1.88 -8.84 18.55
C GLN A 87 2.39 -9.36 17.20
N CYS A 88 1.82 -10.47 16.71
CA CYS A 88 2.14 -11.05 15.42
C CYS A 88 1.87 -10.07 14.28
N ILE A 89 0.71 -9.41 14.27
CA ILE A 89 0.38 -8.40 13.26
C ILE A 89 1.34 -7.20 13.34
N ASN A 90 1.60 -6.66 14.54
CA ASN A 90 2.55 -5.56 14.71
C ASN A 90 3.98 -5.95 14.24
N SER A 91 4.37 -7.22 14.40
CA SER A 91 5.67 -7.71 13.92
C SER A 91 5.79 -7.70 12.39
N LEU A 92 4.67 -7.66 11.65
CA LEU A 92 4.61 -7.49 10.20
C LEU A 92 4.93 -6.06 9.75
N LEU A 93 5.07 -5.11 10.68
CA LEU A 93 5.57 -3.76 10.41
C LEU A 93 6.93 -3.46 11.08
N ASP A 94 7.37 -4.27 12.05
CA ASP A 94 8.65 -4.03 12.75
C ASP A 94 9.87 -4.17 11.81
N SER A 95 10.53 -3.04 11.49
CA SER A 95 11.71 -2.98 10.62
C SER A 95 12.90 -3.86 11.07
N ARG A 96 12.94 -4.26 12.34
CA ARG A 96 13.97 -5.14 12.90
C ARG A 96 13.72 -6.61 12.57
N ASN A 97 12.47 -7.00 12.33
CA ASN A 97 12.14 -8.34 11.87
C ASN A 97 12.61 -8.50 10.41
N LYS A 98 13.50 -9.47 10.13
CA LYS A 98 14.05 -9.68 8.79
C LYS A 98 13.22 -10.65 7.94
N ALA A 99 12.35 -11.44 8.58
CA ALA A 99 11.54 -12.45 7.92
C ALA A 99 10.06 -12.35 8.36
N PRO A 100 9.37 -11.22 8.10
CA PRO A 100 7.96 -11.08 8.47
C PRO A 100 7.05 -12.09 7.77
N HIS A 101 7.46 -12.60 6.61
CA HIS A 101 6.74 -13.64 5.88
C HIS A 101 6.73 -15.00 6.58
N ALA A 102 7.71 -15.29 7.45
CA ALA A 102 7.86 -16.60 8.08
C ALA A 102 6.66 -16.99 8.95
N LEU A 103 5.99 -16.00 9.55
CA LEU A 103 4.76 -16.17 10.35
C LEU A 103 3.66 -16.95 9.59
N PHE A 104 3.60 -16.77 8.28
CA PHE A 104 2.58 -17.37 7.42
C PHE A 104 3.11 -18.56 6.62
N LEU A 105 4.29 -19.09 6.95
CA LEU A 105 4.88 -20.23 6.25
C LEU A 105 5.25 -21.35 7.22
N GLN A 106 6.03 -21.05 8.26
CA GLN A 106 6.48 -22.03 9.24
C GLN A 106 5.45 -22.15 10.37
N GLU A 107 5.08 -23.38 10.72
CA GLU A 107 4.10 -23.67 11.80
C GLU A 107 2.79 -22.87 11.64
N PHE A 108 2.38 -22.67 10.38
CA PHE A 108 1.24 -21.84 10.04
C PHE A 108 -0.05 -22.38 10.66
N ASN A 109 -0.64 -21.59 11.56
CA ASN A 109 -1.93 -21.87 12.18
C ASN A 109 -2.83 -20.62 12.11
N PRO A 110 -3.90 -20.63 11.31
CA PRO A 110 -4.81 -19.49 11.20
C PRO A 110 -5.82 -19.41 12.37
N ALA A 111 -5.96 -20.45 13.19
CA ALA A 111 -7.02 -20.55 14.20
C ALA A 111 -7.05 -19.38 15.21
N PRO A 112 -5.91 -18.90 15.75
CA PRO A 112 -5.92 -17.74 16.64
C PRO A 112 -6.46 -16.47 15.97
N PHE A 113 -6.09 -16.24 14.70
CA PHE A 113 -6.57 -15.08 13.93
C PHE A 113 -8.07 -15.18 13.63
N HIS A 114 -8.59 -16.39 13.41
CA HIS A 114 -10.03 -16.60 13.24
C HIS A 114 -10.79 -16.37 14.55
N ARG A 115 -10.29 -16.92 15.66
CA ARG A 115 -10.86 -16.73 17.01
C ARG A 115 -10.94 -15.26 17.39
N PHE A 116 -9.89 -14.49 17.06
CA PHE A 116 -9.79 -13.05 17.34
C PHE A 116 -9.97 -12.19 16.07
N SER A 117 -10.86 -12.58 15.15
CA SER A 117 -11.03 -11.90 13.86
C SER A 117 -11.36 -10.41 13.97
N SER A 118 -12.17 -10.01 14.96
CA SER A 118 -12.47 -8.59 15.22
C SER A 118 -11.22 -7.81 15.65
N LEU A 119 -10.38 -8.40 16.51
CA LEU A 119 -9.10 -7.79 16.91
C LEU A 119 -8.17 -7.69 15.70
N ALA A 120 -8.01 -8.77 14.95
CA ALA A 120 -7.15 -8.80 13.78
C ALA A 120 -7.55 -7.73 12.76
N LYS A 121 -8.85 -7.61 12.45
CA LYS A 121 -9.36 -6.56 11.56
C LYS A 121 -9.03 -5.16 12.08
N HIS A 122 -9.26 -4.90 13.36
CA HIS A 122 -8.97 -3.60 13.96
C HIS A 122 -7.48 -3.22 13.91
N VAL A 123 -6.58 -4.19 14.15
CA VAL A 123 -5.12 -3.94 14.10
C VAL A 123 -4.61 -3.78 12.67
N LEU A 124 -5.21 -4.49 11.71
CA LEU A 124 -4.85 -4.40 10.29
C LEU A 124 -5.30 -3.11 9.62
N GLU A 125 -6.37 -2.50 10.11
CA GLU A 125 -6.98 -1.31 9.52
C GLU A 125 -5.96 -0.18 9.34
N SER A 126 -5.92 0.40 8.15
CA SER A 126 -4.97 1.45 7.70
C SER A 126 -3.51 1.00 7.53
N ASN A 127 -3.16 -0.22 7.92
CA ASN A 127 -1.81 -0.77 7.82
C ASN A 127 -1.63 -1.71 6.62
N GLU A 128 -2.71 -2.04 5.90
CA GLU A 128 -2.69 -3.07 4.87
C GLU A 128 -1.71 -2.80 3.72
N PRO A 129 -1.61 -1.57 3.17
CA PRO A 129 -0.62 -1.28 2.13
C PRO A 129 0.82 -1.43 2.64
N ALA A 130 1.10 -0.96 3.85
CA ALA A 130 2.44 -1.04 4.44
C ALA A 130 2.86 -2.50 4.74
N ILE A 131 1.94 -3.32 5.24
CA ILE A 131 2.18 -4.75 5.44
C ILE A 131 2.41 -5.44 4.10
N ALA A 132 1.57 -5.18 3.09
CA ALA A 132 1.70 -5.77 1.77
C ALA A 132 3.04 -5.40 1.11
N GLU A 133 3.45 -4.14 1.19
CA GLU A 133 4.74 -3.65 0.71
C GLU A 133 5.91 -4.38 1.39
N ARG A 134 5.87 -4.45 2.73
CA ARG A 134 6.92 -5.09 3.51
C ARG A 134 7.03 -6.58 3.23
N LEU A 135 5.91 -7.28 3.10
CA LEU A 135 5.91 -8.69 2.70
C LEU A 135 6.48 -8.87 1.29
N ALA A 136 6.12 -8.01 0.33
CA ALA A 136 6.65 -8.08 -1.03
C ALA A 136 8.16 -7.81 -1.11
N LEU A 137 8.68 -6.96 -0.22
CA LEU A 137 10.11 -6.68 -0.12
C LEU A 137 10.92 -7.81 0.51
N CYS A 138 10.36 -8.48 1.53
CA CYS A 138 11.09 -9.50 2.30
C CYS A 138 10.86 -10.94 1.82
N ALA A 139 9.76 -11.23 1.11
CA ALA A 139 9.42 -12.59 0.70
C ALA A 139 10.22 -13.05 -0.54
N PRO A 140 10.90 -14.21 -0.46
CA PRO A 140 11.52 -14.85 -1.62
C PRO A 140 10.50 -15.18 -2.72
N GLU A 141 10.90 -15.16 -3.99
CA GLU A 141 9.99 -15.39 -5.12
C GLU A 141 9.22 -16.71 -5.00
N GLN A 142 9.90 -17.79 -4.61
CA GLN A 142 9.31 -19.12 -4.46
C GLN A 142 8.20 -19.21 -3.40
N ASP A 143 8.23 -18.34 -2.40
CA ASP A 143 7.30 -18.40 -1.26
C ASP A 143 6.07 -17.52 -1.45
N ARG A 144 6.10 -16.57 -2.39
CA ARG A 144 5.05 -15.53 -2.57
C ARG A 144 3.66 -16.14 -2.83
N SER A 145 3.57 -17.21 -3.62
CA SER A 145 2.29 -17.86 -3.92
C SER A 145 1.68 -18.53 -2.68
N GLN A 146 2.49 -19.28 -1.93
CA GLN A 146 2.04 -19.93 -0.69
C GLN A 146 1.67 -18.90 0.37
N LEU A 147 2.48 -17.84 0.49
CA LEU A 147 2.25 -16.73 1.40
C LEU A 147 0.92 -16.02 1.11
N ALA A 148 0.64 -15.71 -0.15
CA ALA A 148 -0.63 -15.08 -0.55
C ALA A 148 -1.83 -15.98 -0.23
N HIS A 149 -1.70 -17.29 -0.44
CA HIS A 149 -2.73 -18.27 -0.09
C HIS A 149 -2.98 -18.31 1.42
N ASN A 150 -1.92 -18.47 2.23
CA ASN A 150 -2.03 -18.57 3.69
C ASN A 150 -2.60 -17.29 4.30
N ILE A 151 -2.23 -16.13 3.79
CA ILE A 151 -2.78 -14.85 4.26
C ILE A 151 -4.27 -14.72 3.89
N SER A 152 -4.67 -15.16 2.68
CA SER A 152 -6.08 -15.18 2.28
C SER A 152 -6.91 -16.12 3.15
N THR A 153 -6.33 -17.25 3.58
CA THR A 153 -6.94 -18.19 4.54
C THR A 153 -7.02 -17.59 5.94
N THR A 154 -6.01 -16.83 6.37
CA THR A 154 -5.97 -16.21 7.70
C THR A 154 -6.97 -15.07 7.82
N PHE A 155 -7.07 -14.22 6.80
CA PHE A 155 -7.94 -13.04 6.79
C PHE A 155 -8.93 -13.11 5.62
N PRO A 156 -9.92 -14.02 5.68
CA PRO A 156 -10.86 -14.21 4.59
C PRO A 156 -11.67 -12.93 4.34
N ARG A 157 -11.77 -12.53 3.06
CA ARG A 157 -12.48 -11.32 2.61
C ARG A 157 -11.92 -10.00 3.16
N HIS A 158 -10.71 -9.99 3.72
CA HIS A 158 -10.03 -8.78 4.14
C HIS A 158 -9.28 -8.13 2.95
N ILE A 159 -9.27 -6.80 2.89
CA ILE A 159 -8.59 -6.04 1.81
C ILE A 159 -7.08 -6.30 1.75
N LEU A 160 -6.48 -6.72 2.87
CA LEU A 160 -5.07 -7.11 2.96
C LEU A 160 -4.68 -8.15 1.91
N ALA A 161 -5.53 -9.17 1.68
CA ALA A 161 -5.23 -10.23 0.72
C ALA A 161 -5.10 -9.67 -0.71
N GLU A 162 -5.99 -8.74 -1.09
CA GLU A 162 -5.94 -8.04 -2.37
C GLU A 162 -4.67 -7.18 -2.48
N LYS A 163 -4.35 -6.40 -1.45
CA LYS A 163 -3.13 -5.57 -1.43
C LYS A 163 -1.86 -6.40 -1.59
N ILE A 164 -1.79 -7.57 -0.97
CA ILE A 164 -0.65 -8.48 -1.09
C ILE A 164 -0.53 -9.05 -2.50
N GLN A 165 -1.64 -9.47 -3.11
CA GLN A 165 -1.62 -9.94 -4.50
C GLN A 165 -1.10 -8.86 -5.44
N ILE A 166 -1.60 -7.63 -5.29
CA ILE A 166 -1.13 -6.48 -6.07
C ILE A 166 0.36 -6.21 -5.81
N ALA A 167 0.80 -6.21 -4.56
CA ALA A 167 2.20 -5.97 -4.20
C ALA A 167 3.14 -7.04 -4.75
N PHE A 168 2.78 -8.33 -4.70
CA PHE A 168 3.59 -9.41 -5.28
C PHE A 168 3.61 -9.38 -6.80
N MET A 169 2.49 -9.07 -7.44
CA MET A 169 2.43 -8.86 -8.89
C MET A 169 3.34 -7.70 -9.29
N LEU A 170 3.25 -6.57 -8.60
CA LEU A 170 4.07 -5.40 -8.86
C LEU A 170 5.55 -5.70 -8.63
N ARG A 171 5.90 -6.39 -7.54
CA ARG A 171 7.26 -6.86 -7.25
C ARG A 171 7.83 -7.70 -8.39
N ARG A 172 7.06 -8.68 -8.88
CA ARG A 172 7.43 -9.52 -10.03
C ARG A 172 7.63 -8.68 -11.30
N ASN A 173 6.75 -7.71 -11.56
CA ASN A 173 6.85 -6.84 -12.73
C ASN A 173 8.07 -5.91 -12.65
N ILE A 174 8.43 -5.43 -11.46
CA ILE A 174 9.68 -4.69 -11.25
C ILE A 174 10.88 -5.59 -11.57
N GLU A 175 10.94 -6.79 -10.99
CA GLU A 175 12.06 -7.73 -11.18
C GLU A 175 12.21 -8.21 -12.63
N LYS A 176 11.10 -8.57 -13.29
CA LYS A 176 11.14 -9.22 -14.63
C LYS A 176 11.07 -8.25 -15.79
N LEU A 177 10.44 -7.09 -15.61
CA LEU A 177 10.24 -6.12 -16.69
C LEU A 177 11.12 -4.90 -16.47
N LEU A 178 10.93 -4.18 -15.37
CA LEU A 178 11.58 -2.88 -15.16
C LEU A 178 13.10 -2.99 -14.97
N LEU A 179 13.56 -4.00 -14.21
CA LEU A 179 14.99 -4.33 -14.05
C LEU A 179 15.52 -5.23 -15.17
N GLY A 180 14.63 -5.74 -16.03
CA GLY A 180 14.97 -6.64 -17.13
C GLY A 180 15.57 -5.92 -18.35
N ASP A 181 15.59 -6.62 -19.48
CA ASP A 181 16.17 -6.09 -20.72
C ASP A 181 15.25 -5.09 -21.44
N ASN A 182 13.94 -5.17 -21.18
CA ASN A 182 12.90 -4.42 -21.88
C ASN A 182 12.03 -3.63 -20.86
N PRO A 183 12.58 -2.59 -20.22
CA PRO A 183 11.88 -1.83 -19.16
C PRO A 183 10.60 -1.15 -19.62
N GLU A 184 10.45 -0.85 -20.90
CA GLU A 184 9.23 -0.26 -21.49
C GLU A 184 8.01 -1.17 -21.35
N LYS A 185 8.21 -2.50 -21.28
CA LYS A 185 7.12 -3.47 -21.07
C LYS A 185 6.46 -3.33 -19.70
N PHE A 186 7.17 -2.79 -18.71
CA PHE A 186 6.56 -2.47 -17.41
C PHE A 186 5.43 -1.44 -17.57
N PHE A 187 5.67 -0.40 -18.37
CA PHE A 187 4.73 0.71 -18.56
C PHE A 187 3.61 0.39 -19.54
N THR A 188 3.80 -0.56 -20.45
CA THR A 188 2.77 -1.00 -21.42
C THR A 188 1.99 -2.24 -20.97
N SER A 189 2.39 -2.87 -19.86
CA SER A 189 1.67 -4.00 -19.28
C SER A 189 0.24 -3.63 -18.91
N ARG A 190 -0.68 -4.59 -19.07
CA ARG A 190 -2.07 -4.50 -18.58
C ARG A 190 -2.13 -4.27 -17.07
N ASP A 191 -1.14 -4.79 -16.33
CA ASP A 191 -1.08 -4.74 -14.88
C ASP A 191 -0.51 -3.39 -14.36
N TYR A 192 -0.08 -2.50 -15.26
CA TYR A 192 0.38 -1.18 -14.89
C TYR A 192 -0.77 -0.33 -14.37
N SER A 193 -0.61 0.20 -13.17
CA SER A 193 -1.50 1.20 -12.60
C SER A 193 -0.68 2.27 -11.88
N LYS A 194 -0.97 3.53 -12.21
CA LYS A 194 -0.36 4.70 -11.57
C LYS A 194 -0.60 4.70 -10.06
N ASP A 195 -1.82 4.40 -9.65
CA ASP A 195 -2.22 4.43 -8.24
C ASP A 195 -1.53 3.32 -7.45
N THR A 196 -1.40 2.14 -8.06
CA THR A 196 -0.62 1.03 -7.48
C THR A 196 0.86 1.40 -7.33
N CYS A 197 1.45 2.05 -8.33
CA CYS A 197 2.84 2.48 -8.25
C CYS A 197 3.07 3.52 -7.14
N ARG A 198 2.12 4.46 -6.96
CA ARG A 198 2.15 5.44 -5.87
C ARG A 198 1.96 4.79 -4.50
N MET A 199 1.03 3.84 -4.40
CA MET A 199 0.72 3.13 -3.16
C MET A 199 1.93 2.36 -2.62
N PHE A 200 2.76 1.81 -3.50
CA PHE A 200 3.94 1.02 -3.14
C PHE A 200 5.26 1.72 -3.53
N ILE A 201 5.33 3.04 -3.37
CA ILE A 201 6.49 3.83 -3.79
C ILE A 201 7.79 3.41 -3.11
N ASN A 202 7.74 2.96 -1.84
CA ASN A 202 8.97 2.56 -1.15
C ASN A 202 9.51 1.24 -1.67
N MET A 203 8.66 0.39 -2.24
CA MET A 203 9.12 -0.81 -2.94
C MET A 203 10.02 -0.44 -4.13
N PHE A 204 9.65 0.60 -4.90
CA PHE A 204 10.52 1.10 -5.97
C PHE A 204 11.80 1.72 -5.42
N ARG A 205 11.70 2.56 -4.37
CA ARG A 205 12.90 3.15 -3.73
C ARG A 205 13.89 2.08 -3.25
N ALA A 206 13.38 0.98 -2.70
CA ALA A 206 14.23 -0.10 -2.21
C ALA A 206 14.85 -0.94 -3.35
N LEU A 207 14.08 -1.20 -4.41
CA LEU A 207 14.48 -2.12 -5.48
C LEU A 207 15.28 -1.48 -6.60
N LEU A 208 14.99 -0.22 -6.90
CA LEU A 208 15.61 0.48 -8.02
C LEU A 208 16.89 1.18 -7.61
N LYS A 209 17.19 1.26 -6.31
CA LYS A 209 18.38 1.92 -5.78
C LYS A 209 19.66 1.46 -6.48
N GLY A 210 20.28 2.38 -7.22
CA GLY A 210 21.52 2.13 -7.97
C GLY A 210 21.32 1.57 -9.38
N HIS A 211 20.08 1.45 -9.84
CA HIS A 211 19.71 0.95 -11.18
C HIS A 211 18.97 2.00 -12.02
N GLU A 212 18.66 3.16 -11.46
CA GLU A 212 17.80 4.18 -12.08
C GLU A 212 18.40 4.70 -13.40
N GLU A 213 19.70 4.98 -13.42
CA GLU A 213 20.42 5.44 -14.61
C GLU A 213 20.41 4.38 -15.72
N THR A 214 20.71 3.12 -15.38
CA THR A 214 20.69 2.01 -16.35
C THR A 214 19.31 1.80 -16.95
N ILE A 215 18.25 1.96 -16.16
CA ILE A 215 16.87 1.88 -16.66
C ILE A 215 16.59 3.05 -17.60
N GLY A 216 16.95 4.27 -17.22
CA GLY A 216 16.79 5.47 -18.06
C GLY A 216 17.53 5.34 -19.41
N GLU A 217 18.75 4.82 -19.40
CA GLU A 217 19.52 4.56 -20.61
C GLU A 217 18.85 3.54 -21.54
N LYS A 218 18.34 2.43 -20.99
CA LYS A 218 17.62 1.40 -21.76
C LYS A 218 16.35 1.98 -22.38
N LEU A 219 15.59 2.76 -21.62
CA LEU A 219 14.40 3.46 -22.11
C LEU A 219 14.72 4.51 -23.18
N GLY A 220 15.89 5.14 -23.11
CA GLY A 220 16.35 6.10 -24.11
C GLY A 220 16.66 5.46 -25.47
N SER A 221 17.06 4.18 -25.46
CA SER A 221 17.38 3.39 -26.66
C SER A 221 16.16 2.78 -27.35
N ILE A 222 14.93 3.09 -26.92
CA ILE A 222 13.72 2.65 -27.60
C ILE A 222 13.65 3.30 -29.00
N GLU A 223 13.61 2.47 -30.05
CA GLU A 223 13.56 2.94 -31.45
C GLU A 223 12.26 3.70 -31.78
N SER A 224 11.16 3.35 -31.12
CA SER A 224 9.86 3.98 -31.33
C SER A 224 9.70 5.26 -30.50
N GLU A 225 9.72 6.41 -31.18
CA GLU A 225 9.50 7.73 -30.56
C GLU A 225 8.18 7.81 -29.78
N SER A 226 7.10 7.24 -30.32
CA SER A 226 5.79 7.25 -29.67
C SER A 226 5.76 6.41 -28.40
N ALA A 227 6.44 5.27 -28.39
CA ALA A 227 6.58 4.44 -27.19
C ALA A 227 7.42 5.16 -26.12
N ARG A 228 8.54 5.79 -26.53
CA ARG A 228 9.40 6.58 -25.64
C ARG A 228 8.65 7.75 -25.02
N ALA A 229 7.93 8.54 -25.82
CA ALA A 229 7.11 9.66 -25.34
C ALA A 229 6.00 9.21 -24.37
N SER A 230 5.38 8.06 -24.62
CA SER A 230 4.37 7.46 -23.72
C SER A 230 4.96 7.07 -22.37
N VAL A 231 6.15 6.45 -22.37
CA VAL A 231 6.87 6.10 -21.12
C VAL A 231 7.26 7.37 -20.36
N LYS A 232 7.80 8.39 -21.04
CA LYS A 232 8.15 9.68 -20.43
C LYS A 232 6.96 10.31 -19.72
N ARG A 233 5.81 10.40 -20.41
CA ARG A 233 4.55 10.89 -19.81
C ARG A 233 4.13 10.07 -18.58
N ARG A 234 4.30 8.74 -18.60
CA ARG A 234 3.96 7.89 -17.46
C ARG A 234 4.90 8.10 -16.27
N LEU A 235 6.21 8.26 -16.52
CA LEU A 235 7.18 8.62 -15.49
C LEU A 235 6.85 9.98 -14.86
N GLU A 236 6.50 10.97 -15.68
CA GLU A 236 6.07 12.31 -15.22
C GLU A 236 4.87 12.25 -14.29
N LEU A 237 3.88 11.41 -14.60
CA LEU A 237 2.72 11.21 -13.74
C LEU A 237 3.06 10.55 -12.39
N LEU A 238 4.19 9.86 -12.29
CA LEU A 238 4.64 9.18 -11.07
C LEU A 238 5.52 10.05 -10.17
N HIS A 239 6.09 11.15 -10.68
CA HIS A 239 6.95 12.06 -9.91
C HIS A 239 6.34 13.47 -9.69
N THR A 240 5.01 13.58 -9.61
CA THR A 240 4.28 14.87 -9.49
C THR A 240 4.46 15.60 -8.15
N GLU A 241 5.09 14.98 -7.15
CA GLU A 241 5.49 15.69 -5.93
C GLU A 241 6.85 16.35 -6.21
N VAL A 242 6.79 17.64 -6.54
CA VAL A 242 7.90 18.50 -7.02
C VAL A 242 9.14 18.50 -6.10
N PHE A 243 9.07 17.91 -4.91
CA PHE A 243 10.09 18.00 -3.85
C PHE A 243 10.78 16.69 -3.45
N ASP A 244 10.48 15.55 -4.10
CA ASP A 244 11.19 14.30 -3.81
C ASP A 244 12.31 14.03 -4.84
N GLU A 245 13.49 14.59 -4.59
CA GLU A 245 14.70 14.29 -5.37
C GLU A 245 15.13 12.82 -5.30
N THR A 246 14.66 12.09 -4.29
CA THR A 246 14.96 10.66 -4.12
C THR A 246 13.93 9.75 -4.78
N ASN A 247 12.96 10.32 -5.50
CA ASN A 247 11.96 9.55 -6.22
C ASN A 247 12.63 8.78 -7.39
N PRO A 248 12.59 7.44 -7.39
CA PRO A 248 13.28 6.65 -8.41
C PRO A 248 12.75 6.92 -9.83
N PHE A 249 11.47 7.29 -9.97
CA PHE A 249 10.90 7.62 -11.28
C PHE A 249 11.42 8.96 -11.84
N LYS A 250 11.74 9.92 -10.95
CA LYS A 250 12.38 11.18 -11.35
C LYS A 250 13.80 10.91 -11.87
N LEU A 251 14.57 10.12 -11.13
CA LEU A 251 15.95 9.75 -11.52
C LEU A 251 15.98 9.02 -12.87
N ILE A 252 15.02 8.11 -13.11
CA ILE A 252 14.87 7.44 -14.42
C ILE A 252 14.54 8.45 -15.53
N ALA A 253 13.61 9.39 -15.29
CA ALA A 253 13.20 10.39 -16.27
C ALA A 253 14.33 11.38 -16.62
N ASP A 254 15.13 11.77 -15.62
CA ASP A 254 16.30 12.64 -15.79
C ASP A 254 17.36 11.95 -16.66
N SER A 255 17.66 10.68 -16.38
CA SER A 255 18.60 9.86 -17.19
C SER A 255 18.12 9.67 -18.63
N LEU A 256 16.82 9.38 -18.81
CA LEU A 256 16.20 9.26 -20.14
C LEU A 256 16.39 10.55 -20.96
N SER A 257 16.13 11.71 -20.35
CA SER A 257 16.24 13.01 -21.01
C SER A 257 17.70 13.42 -21.30
N ALA A 258 18.64 13.03 -20.43
CA ALA A 258 20.06 13.30 -20.64
C ALA A 258 20.60 12.58 -21.89
N LYS A 259 20.19 11.32 -22.12
CA LYS A 259 20.61 10.55 -23.29
C LYS A 259 20.09 11.13 -24.60
N GLU A 260 18.83 11.58 -24.64
CA GLU A 260 18.22 12.28 -25.79
C GLU A 260 19.06 13.49 -26.22
N SER A 261 19.50 14.31 -25.25
CA SER A 261 20.31 15.51 -25.52
C SER A 261 21.72 15.19 -26.04
N SER A 262 22.28 14.03 -25.69
CA SER A 262 23.59 13.56 -26.15
C SER A 262 23.53 12.98 -27.57
N GLU A 263 22.44 12.31 -27.93
CA GLU A 263 22.23 11.73 -29.27
C GLU A 263 21.86 12.80 -30.30
N GLN A 264 21.06 13.81 -29.93
CA GLN A 264 20.79 14.98 -30.78
C GLN A 264 22.05 15.81 -31.05
N LYS A 265 22.98 15.91 -30.08
CA LYS A 265 24.29 16.54 -30.31
C LYS A 265 25.15 15.71 -31.27
N LYS A 266 25.10 14.38 -31.24
CA LYS A 266 25.87 13.53 -32.17
C LYS A 266 25.33 13.56 -33.61
N THR A 267 24.01 13.68 -33.79
CA THR A 267 23.41 13.83 -35.13
C THR A 267 23.48 15.26 -35.68
N GLY A 268 23.62 16.28 -34.81
CA GLY A 268 23.80 17.68 -35.20
C GLY A 268 25.19 18.06 -35.77
N PHE A 269 26.19 17.17 -35.75
CA PHE A 269 27.54 17.44 -36.26
C PHE A 269 27.83 16.89 -37.66
N GLN A 270 26.84 16.35 -38.38
CA GLN A 270 27.01 15.95 -39.78
C GLN A 270 26.05 16.70 -40.71
N THR A 271 26.42 17.93 -41.04
CA THR A 271 26.22 18.55 -42.38
C THR A 271 26.86 19.94 -42.38
N THR A 272 28.18 20.00 -42.58
CA THR A 272 28.82 21.21 -43.09
C THR A 272 29.40 20.89 -44.46
N ASN A 273 28.56 21.04 -45.50
CA ASN A 273 29.06 21.25 -46.85
C ASN A 273 29.67 22.66 -46.92
N PRO A 274 30.93 22.82 -47.35
CA PRO A 274 31.58 24.12 -47.39
C PRO A 274 31.48 24.69 -48.80
N HIS A 275 30.52 25.57 -49.09
CA HIS A 275 30.66 26.57 -50.16
C HIS A 275 29.54 27.60 -50.07
N GLY A 276 29.91 28.85 -49.78
CA GLY A 276 28.99 29.97 -49.81
C GLY A 276 29.69 31.28 -49.45
N TYR A 277 30.39 31.87 -50.41
CA TYR A 277 30.85 33.26 -50.31
C TYR A 277 30.28 34.10 -51.44
N PHE A 278 29.61 35.18 -51.01
CA PHE A 278 29.34 36.47 -51.65
C PHE A 278 28.58 36.51 -52.99
N ASN A 279 27.39 37.14 -52.96
CA ASN A 279 27.33 38.54 -53.40
C ASN A 279 26.05 39.28 -53.00
N SER A 280 26.29 40.52 -52.57
CA SER A 280 25.37 41.60 -52.24
C SER A 280 24.74 42.28 -53.46
N ARG A 281 23.50 42.78 -53.35
CA ARG A 281 23.12 44.21 -53.49
C ARG A 281 21.60 44.41 -53.53
N SER A 282 21.14 45.31 -52.67
CA SER A 282 19.84 45.97 -52.46
C SER A 282 19.47 46.92 -53.64
N PRO A 283 18.48 47.86 -53.57
CA PRO A 283 17.22 47.97 -52.80
C PRO A 283 16.04 48.61 -53.60
N THR A 284 14.77 48.49 -53.17
CA THR A 284 13.81 49.64 -52.99
C THR A 284 12.43 49.19 -52.42
N PRO A 285 11.76 50.02 -51.58
CA PRO A 285 10.40 49.80 -51.01
C PRO A 285 9.38 50.78 -51.65
N PRO A 286 8.22 51.18 -51.06
CA PRO A 286 7.35 50.65 -49.99
C PRO A 286 5.86 50.54 -50.45
N LEU A 287 4.92 50.17 -49.57
CA LEU A 287 3.65 50.90 -49.35
C LEU A 287 2.87 50.38 -48.14
N SER A 288 2.53 51.35 -47.29
CA SER A 288 1.68 51.32 -46.09
C SER A 288 0.21 51.00 -46.38
N ILE A 289 -0.51 50.44 -45.40
CA ILE A 289 -1.85 50.88 -44.96
C ILE A 289 -2.10 50.30 -43.55
N SER A 290 -2.41 51.19 -42.60
CA SER A 290 -3.11 50.91 -41.35
C SER A 290 -4.61 51.15 -41.54
N LEU A 291 -5.49 50.47 -40.79
CA LEU A 291 -6.79 50.91 -40.22
C LEU A 291 -7.45 49.68 -39.56
N ILE A 292 -7.58 49.60 -38.23
CA ILE A 292 -8.71 50.04 -37.36
C ILE A 292 -9.96 49.12 -37.39
N ASN A 293 -10.13 48.43 -36.25
CA ASN A 293 -11.33 48.16 -35.42
C ASN A 293 -12.61 47.39 -35.87
N ASP A 294 -13.07 46.65 -34.83
CA ASP A 294 -14.44 46.42 -34.33
C ASP A 294 -15.32 45.26 -34.84
N ALA A 295 -15.51 44.31 -33.90
CA ALA A 295 -16.77 43.86 -33.26
C ALA A 295 -17.79 42.93 -33.98
N ASP A 296 -18.25 41.97 -33.16
CA ASP A 296 -19.53 41.24 -33.13
C ASP A 296 -19.86 40.32 -34.32
N GLU A 297 -20.57 39.19 -34.22
CA GLU A 297 -21.38 38.44 -33.25
C GLU A 297 -21.53 37.06 -33.96
N LYS A 298 -21.69 35.84 -33.40
CA LYS A 298 -22.82 35.34 -32.61
C LYS A 298 -22.72 33.79 -32.51
N GLU A 299 -23.08 33.27 -31.34
CA GLU A 299 -23.92 32.09 -31.07
C GLU A 299 -23.56 30.67 -31.60
N LEU A 300 -23.34 29.74 -30.67
CA LEU A 300 -24.39 28.80 -30.20
C LEU A 300 -23.89 27.92 -29.02
N THR A 301 -24.53 28.13 -27.87
CA THR A 301 -25.06 27.17 -26.87
C THR A 301 -24.26 25.90 -26.54
N GLN A 302 -23.81 25.66 -25.28
CA GLN A 302 -24.63 25.33 -24.08
C GLN A 302 -25.26 23.92 -24.24
N CYS A 303 -25.12 22.91 -23.37
CA CYS A 303 -25.11 22.90 -21.90
C CYS A 303 -24.80 21.47 -21.40
N ASN A 304 -24.23 21.39 -20.19
CA ASN A 304 -24.58 20.44 -19.11
C ASN A 304 -24.17 18.95 -19.24
N LYS A 305 -23.75 18.25 -18.17
CA LYS A 305 -24.12 18.41 -16.76
C LYS A 305 -23.14 17.66 -15.84
N GLU A 306 -22.90 18.26 -14.69
CA GLU A 306 -22.38 17.63 -13.46
C GLU A 306 -23.43 16.67 -12.88
N GLU A 307 -22.99 15.55 -12.30
CA GLU A 307 -23.78 14.77 -11.35
C GLU A 307 -22.94 14.39 -10.14
N GLU A 308 -23.38 14.90 -8.98
CA GLU A 308 -22.96 14.56 -7.63
C GLU A 308 -24.04 13.66 -7.00
N TYR A 309 -23.59 12.87 -6.02
CA TYR A 309 -24.26 11.80 -5.28
C TYR A 309 -25.49 12.21 -4.45
N GLU A 310 -26.43 11.29 -4.24
CA GLU A 310 -26.81 10.67 -2.94
C GLU A 310 -27.96 9.65 -3.16
N GLU A 311 -27.76 8.38 -2.79
CA GLU A 311 -28.27 7.72 -1.57
C GLU A 311 -29.80 7.51 -1.51
N SER A 312 -30.24 6.24 -1.54
CA SER A 312 -31.04 5.60 -0.47
C SER A 312 -32.02 4.49 -0.94
N THR A 313 -32.03 3.42 -0.14
CA THR A 313 -33.10 2.43 0.12
C THR A 313 -33.43 1.30 -0.85
N LEU A 314 -32.99 0.10 -0.42
CA LEU A 314 -33.58 -1.20 -0.72
C LEU A 314 -34.99 -1.35 -0.12
N SER A 315 -35.92 -1.88 -0.92
CA SER A 315 -37.12 -2.59 -0.47
C SER A 315 -37.53 -3.56 -1.58
N GLY A 316 -37.47 -4.86 -1.33
CA GLY A 316 -37.81 -5.89 -2.31
C GLY A 316 -37.92 -7.28 -1.69
N SER A 317 -38.98 -7.48 -0.93
CA SER A 317 -39.47 -8.77 -0.44
C SER A 317 -39.89 -9.69 -1.59
N PHE A 318 -39.36 -10.92 -1.62
CA PHE A 318 -39.97 -12.05 -2.33
C PHE A 318 -40.09 -13.24 -1.39
N THR A 319 -41.34 -13.54 -1.04
CA THR A 319 -41.80 -14.84 -0.55
C THR A 319 -41.98 -15.77 -1.75
N SER A 320 -41.49 -17.01 -1.67
CA SER A 320 -42.19 -18.13 -2.30
C SER A 320 -41.91 -19.45 -1.58
N THR A 321 -43.01 -20.07 -1.20
CA THR A 321 -43.22 -21.37 -0.57
C THR A 321 -43.09 -22.49 -1.60
N SER A 322 -42.56 -23.66 -1.21
CA SER A 322 -43.27 -24.95 -1.23
C SER A 322 -42.37 -26.18 -1.46
N LEU A 323 -42.72 -27.22 -0.68
CA LEU A 323 -42.47 -28.67 -0.79
C LEU A 323 -41.14 -29.23 -0.28
#